data_AF-A0A929LE35-F1
#
_entry.id   AF-A0A929LE35-F1
#
_cell.length_a   1.000
_cell.length_b   1.000
_cell.length_c   1.000
_cell.angle_alpha   90.00
_cell.angle_beta   90.00
_cell.angle_gamma   90.00
#
_symmetry.space_group_name_H-M   'P 1'
#
loop_
_entity.id
_entity.type
_entity.pdbx_description
1 polymer ?
#
loop_
_entity_poly.entity_id
_entity_poly.type
_entity_poly.pdbx_seq_one_letter_code
_entity_poly.pdbx_strand_id
1 'polypeptide(L)'
;MALSAVLMWLFQVESYAPNNRVWGARPPLDFDIYYQAGQEIIAGRELYDAPFIGNLPFTYPPFSAAVFSFLTRWPLVTAATVWQLLSVLALLAVVFAVFAERKVEFSVPVVAIGTGIAFASITLDPIKGTFYYGQINLFLMLLVTLDLLPAKHRGRVWVWVWQLD
;
A
#
# COMPACT_ATOMS: atom_id res chain seq x y z
N MET A 1 21.06 -10.43 -7.72
CA MET A 1 20.03 -9.47 -8.18
C MET A 1 18.95 -9.21 -7.12
N ALA A 2 18.29 -10.22 -6.54
CA ALA A 2 17.32 -9.99 -5.45
C ALA A 2 17.98 -9.41 -4.18
N LEU A 3 19.14 -9.95 -3.77
CA LEU A 3 19.89 -9.44 -2.62
C LEU A 3 20.34 -7.99 -2.82
N SER A 4 20.81 -7.63 -4.03
CA SER A 4 21.19 -6.25 -4.35
C SER A 4 20.00 -5.30 -4.38
N ALA A 5 18.80 -5.76 -4.79
CA ALA A 5 17.58 -4.96 -4.75
C ALA A 5 17.06 -4.75 -3.33
N VAL A 6 17.14 -5.78 -2.48
CA VAL A 6 16.82 -5.69 -1.04
C VAL A 6 17.81 -4.77 -0.32
N LEU A 7 19.10 -4.89 -0.62
CA LEU A 7 20.13 -4.02 -0.06
C LEU A 7 20.00 -2.58 -0.57
N MET A 8 19.65 -2.36 -1.84
CA MET A 8 19.31 -1.04 -2.36
C MET A 8 18.06 -0.48 -1.68
N TRP A 9 17.05 -1.31 -1.40
CA TRP A 9 15.87 -0.87 -0.67
C TRP A 9 16.22 -0.47 0.76
N LEU A 10 16.94 -1.30 1.52
CA LEU A 10 17.40 -0.97 2.86
C LEU A 10 18.26 0.30 2.87
N PHE A 11 19.18 0.42 1.90
CA PHE A 11 20.02 1.61 1.74
C PHE A 11 19.21 2.85 1.36
N GLN A 12 18.24 2.74 0.45
CA GLN A 12 17.40 3.86 0.03
C GLN A 12 16.46 4.30 1.15
N VAL A 13 15.88 3.35 1.88
CA VAL A 13 15.09 3.58 3.09
C VAL A 13 15.89 4.38 4.12
N GLU A 14 17.14 4.01 4.35
CA GLU A 14 18.03 4.73 5.26
C GLU A 14 18.45 6.10 4.72
N SER A 15 18.73 6.20 3.41
CA SER A 15 19.25 7.42 2.76
C SER A 15 18.21 8.51 2.57
N TYR A 16 16.93 8.16 2.39
CA TYR A 16 15.84 9.13 2.16
C TYR A 16 15.14 9.59 3.43
N ALA A 17 15.43 8.96 4.57
CA ALA A 17 14.88 9.32 5.86
C ALA A 17 15.99 9.74 6.83
N PRO A 18 16.66 10.89 6.62
CA PRO A 18 17.53 11.45 7.64
C PRO A 18 16.69 11.59 8.93
N ASN A 19 17.18 11.02 10.04
CA ASN A 19 16.48 10.83 11.31
C ASN A 19 15.46 9.66 11.38
N ASN A 20 15.73 8.52 10.77
CA ASN A 20 15.12 7.26 11.21
C ASN A 20 13.59 7.18 10.97
N ARG A 21 13.06 7.71 9.86
CA ARG A 21 11.58 7.82 9.63
C ARG A 21 10.89 6.58 9.08
N VAL A 22 11.66 5.54 8.74
CA VAL A 22 11.11 4.29 8.20
C VAL A 22 11.27 3.13 9.18
N TRP A 23 12.38 3.11 9.93
CA TRP A 23 12.68 2.10 10.95
C TRP A 23 12.91 2.65 12.36
N GLY A 24 12.81 3.98 12.55
CA GLY A 24 12.99 4.60 13.85
C GLY A 24 11.79 5.43 14.28
N ALA A 25 12.01 6.36 15.21
CA ALA A 25 11.00 6.87 16.12
C ALA A 25 9.87 7.74 15.51
N ARG A 26 9.85 7.99 14.20
CA ARG A 26 8.83 8.86 13.56
C ARG A 26 8.18 8.18 12.36
N PRO A 27 6.84 8.13 12.28
CA PRO A 27 6.14 7.49 11.17
C PRO A 27 6.27 8.28 9.85
N PRO A 28 5.98 7.65 8.71
CA PRO A 28 5.76 8.33 7.43
C PRO A 28 4.64 9.37 7.51
N LEU A 29 4.74 10.43 6.71
CA LEU A 29 3.84 11.60 6.80
C LEU A 29 2.36 11.24 6.55
N ASP A 30 2.07 10.59 5.42
CA ASP A 30 0.68 10.26 5.09
C ASP A 30 0.15 9.17 6.04
N PHE A 31 1.00 8.22 6.44
CA PHE A 31 0.65 7.24 7.48
C PHE A 31 0.10 7.90 8.74
N ASP A 32 0.79 8.92 9.25
CA ASP A 32 0.39 9.64 10.46
C ASP A 32 -0.94 10.40 10.25
N ILE A 33 -1.15 11.01 9.09
CA ILE A 33 -2.44 11.62 8.71
C ILE A 33 -3.56 10.57 8.76
N TYR A 34 -3.38 9.40 8.13
CA TYR A 34 -4.38 8.33 8.17
C TYR A 34 -4.62 7.79 9.58
N TYR A 35 -3.56 7.66 10.38
CA TYR A 35 -3.64 7.15 11.74
C TYR A 35 -4.44 8.09 12.64
N GLN A 36 -4.18 9.40 12.57
CA GLN A 36 -4.96 10.39 13.31
C GLN A 36 -6.40 10.45 12.81
N ALA A 37 -6.64 10.41 11.50
CA ALA A 37 -7.99 10.31 10.93
C ALA A 37 -8.76 9.08 11.44
N GLY A 38 -8.06 7.95 11.64
CA GLY A 38 -8.62 6.77 12.28
C GLY A 38 -9.04 6.99 13.73
N GLN A 39 -8.31 7.81 14.49
CA GLN A 39 -8.69 8.19 15.86
C GLN A 39 -9.92 9.12 15.89
N GLU A 40 -9.98 10.07 14.96
CA GLU A 40 -11.10 11.00 14.83
C GLU A 40 -12.42 10.27 14.52
N ILE A 41 -12.43 9.31 13.60
CA ILE A 41 -13.62 8.49 13.31
C ILE A 41 -14.08 7.72 14.55
N ILE A 42 -13.15 7.10 15.28
CA ILE A 42 -13.50 6.34 16.51
C ILE A 42 -14.14 7.28 17.55
N ALA A 43 -13.67 8.53 17.61
CA ALA A 43 -14.20 9.54 18.50
C ALA A 43 -15.49 10.21 17.99
N GLY A 44 -16.00 9.83 16.81
CA GLY A 44 -17.20 10.39 16.21
C GLY A 44 -17.04 11.82 15.69
N ARG A 45 -15.81 12.24 15.35
CA ARG A 45 -15.50 13.58 14.83
C ARG A 45 -15.46 13.61 13.30
N GLU A 46 -15.69 14.78 12.73
CA GLU A 46 -15.67 14.97 11.27
C GLU A 46 -14.24 15.01 10.72
N LEU A 47 -14.00 14.26 9.63
CA LEU A 47 -12.66 14.10 9.04
C LEU A 47 -12.14 15.31 8.29
N TYR A 48 -13.02 16.21 7.84
CA TYR A 48 -12.67 17.26 6.89
C TYR A 48 -12.70 18.67 7.51
N ASP A 49 -13.10 18.78 8.78
CA ASP A 49 -13.32 20.06 9.46
C ASP A 49 -12.05 20.66 10.09
N ALA A 50 -10.99 19.87 10.28
CA ALA A 50 -9.76 20.31 10.91
C ALA A 50 -8.50 19.72 10.25
N PRO A 51 -7.36 20.44 10.25
CA PRO A 51 -6.09 19.90 9.82
C PRO A 51 -5.53 18.90 10.86
N PHE A 52 -4.80 17.89 10.39
CA PHE A 52 -4.26 16.83 11.24
C PHE A 52 -2.84 17.12 11.69
N ILE A 53 -1.91 17.23 10.73
CA ILE A 53 -0.49 17.49 11.01
C ILE A 53 -0.12 18.87 10.50
N GLY A 54 0.10 19.80 11.43
CA GLY A 54 0.31 21.21 11.09
C GLY A 54 -0.94 21.78 10.39
N ASN A 55 -0.78 22.22 9.13
CA ASN A 55 -1.86 22.73 8.28
C ASN A 55 -2.31 21.74 7.19
N LEU A 56 -1.94 20.45 7.28
CA LEU A 56 -2.31 19.47 6.26
C LEU A 56 -3.70 18.88 6.56
N PRO A 57 -4.71 19.12 5.70
CA PRO A 57 -6.03 18.49 5.84
C PRO A 57 -5.99 17.03 5.38
N PHE A 58 -6.98 16.26 5.83
CA PHE A 58 -7.22 14.93 5.28
C PHE A 58 -7.86 15.07 3.89
N THR A 59 -7.11 14.71 2.86
CA THR A 59 -7.56 14.77 1.45
C THR A 59 -7.88 13.40 0.87
N TYR A 60 -7.88 12.37 1.73
CA TYR A 60 -8.03 10.99 1.33
C TYR A 60 -9.49 10.53 1.42
N PRO A 61 -9.85 9.42 0.75
CA PRO A 61 -11.19 8.85 0.85
C PRO A 61 -11.50 8.36 2.29
N PRO A 62 -12.74 8.48 2.79
CA PRO A 62 -13.09 8.09 4.16
C PRO A 62 -12.78 6.63 4.51
N PHE A 63 -12.80 5.73 3.52
CA PHE A 63 -12.47 4.32 3.74
C PHE A 63 -11.04 4.12 4.26
N SER A 64 -10.09 5.01 3.90
CA SER A 64 -8.71 4.88 4.40
C SER A 64 -8.68 5.14 5.90
N ALA A 65 -9.37 6.17 6.39
CA ALA A 65 -9.49 6.42 7.82
C ALA A 65 -10.21 5.26 8.55
N ALA A 66 -11.21 4.63 7.93
CA ALA A 66 -11.83 3.42 8.48
C ALA A 66 -10.85 2.25 8.60
N VAL A 67 -10.02 1.99 7.57
CA VAL A 67 -8.98 0.96 7.62
C VAL A 67 -7.95 1.27 8.71
N PHE A 68 -7.50 2.52 8.80
CA PHE A 68 -6.48 2.92 9.75
C PHE A 68 -7.00 3.03 11.18
N SER A 69 -8.31 3.21 11.39
CA SER A 69 -8.94 3.07 12.71
C SER A 69 -8.66 1.70 13.32
N PHE A 70 -8.38 0.67 12.51
CA PHE A 70 -7.97 -0.62 13.04
C PHE A 70 -6.56 -0.60 13.64
N LEU A 71 -5.65 0.14 13.00
CA LEU A 71 -4.26 0.24 13.36
C LEU A 71 -4.01 1.10 14.61
N THR A 72 -4.94 2.01 14.96
CA THR A 72 -4.85 2.86 16.16
C THR A 72 -4.90 2.10 17.49
N ARG A 73 -5.20 0.80 17.45
CA ARG A 73 -5.08 -0.10 18.60
C ARG A 73 -3.64 -0.36 19.03
N TRP A 74 -2.67 -0.10 18.16
CA TRP A 74 -1.24 -0.22 18.44
C TRP A 74 -0.56 1.14 18.52
N PRO A 75 0.57 1.26 19.24
CA PRO A 75 1.37 2.49 19.21
C PRO A 75 1.73 2.89 17.78
N LEU A 76 1.71 4.20 17.49
CA LEU A 76 1.90 4.78 16.15
C LEU A 76 3.10 4.19 15.39
N VAL A 77 4.25 4.05 16.04
CA VAL A 77 5.47 3.48 15.42
C VAL A 77 5.26 2.00 15.08
N THR A 78 4.71 1.21 16.00
CA THR A 78 4.39 -0.20 15.77
C THR A 78 3.41 -0.36 14.62
N ALA A 79 2.35 0.45 14.58
CA ALA A 79 1.37 0.48 13.52
C ALA A 79 2.01 0.81 12.16
N ALA A 80 2.89 1.82 12.12
CA ALA A 80 3.62 2.20 10.90
C ALA A 80 4.53 1.07 10.41
N THR A 81 5.27 0.41 11.30
CA THR A 81 6.13 -0.73 10.93
C THR A 81 5.30 -1.88 10.35
N VAL A 82 4.20 -2.26 11.02
CA VAL A 82 3.29 -3.30 10.53
C VAL A 82 2.73 -2.93 9.16
N TRP A 83 2.34 -1.67 8.96
CA TRP A 83 1.82 -1.18 7.69
C TRP A 83 2.83 -1.27 6.54
N GLN A 84 4.10 -0.94 6.80
CA GLN A 84 5.15 -1.06 5.79
C GLN A 84 5.41 -2.53 5.42
N LEU A 85 5.40 -3.44 6.39
CA LEU A 85 5.51 -4.88 6.12
C LEU A 85 4.34 -5.39 5.29
N LEU A 86 3.11 -4.98 5.63
CA LEU A 86 1.92 -5.32 4.86
C LEU A 86 1.97 -4.73 3.44
N SER A 87 2.56 -3.54 3.26
CA SER A 87 2.77 -2.93 1.94
C SER A 87 3.73 -3.74 1.08
N VAL A 88 4.83 -4.27 1.65
CA VAL A 88 5.72 -5.21 0.94
C VAL A 88 4.99 -6.49 0.55
N LEU A 89 4.19 -7.05 1.48
CA LEU A 89 3.38 -8.24 1.20
C LEU A 89 2.33 -7.99 0.12
N ALA A 90 1.70 -6.82 0.10
CA ALA A 90 0.74 -6.43 -0.94
C ALA A 90 1.41 -6.34 -2.31
N LEU A 91 2.62 -5.77 -2.39
CA LEU A 91 3.39 -5.71 -3.63
C LEU A 91 3.80 -7.11 -4.11
N LEU A 92 4.26 -7.98 -3.22
CA LEU A 92 4.54 -9.39 -3.55
C LEU A 92 3.29 -10.11 -4.04
N ALA A 93 2.15 -9.90 -3.36
CA ALA A 93 0.87 -10.50 -3.73
C ALA A 93 0.41 -10.05 -5.13
N VAL A 94 0.62 -8.78 -5.51
CA VAL A 94 0.33 -8.31 -6.88
C VAL A 94 1.17 -9.07 -7.91
N VAL A 95 2.49 -9.18 -7.70
CA VAL A 95 3.37 -9.90 -8.64
C VAL A 95 2.96 -11.37 -8.76
N PHE A 96 2.70 -12.04 -7.64
CA PHE A 96 2.32 -13.45 -7.65
C PHE A 96 0.89 -13.69 -8.15
N ALA A 97 -0.04 -12.74 -7.98
CA ALA A 97 -1.37 -12.79 -8.59
C ALA A 97 -1.26 -12.77 -10.12
N VAL A 98 -0.37 -11.94 -10.68
CA VAL A 98 -0.08 -11.93 -12.13
C VAL A 98 0.50 -13.25 -12.58
N PHE A 99 1.44 -13.84 -11.84
CA PHE A 99 2.02 -15.15 -12.18
C PHE A 99 0.97 -16.27 -12.15
N ALA A 100 0.12 -16.28 -11.12
CA ALA A 100 -0.97 -17.23 -10.98
C ALA A 100 -1.96 -17.12 -12.16
N GLU A 101 -2.37 -15.91 -12.54
CA GLU A 101 -3.27 -15.70 -13.69
C GLU A 101 -2.62 -16.15 -15.01
N ARG A 102 -1.31 -15.97 -15.14
CA ARG A 102 -0.54 -16.46 -16.30
C ARG A 102 -0.22 -17.96 -16.24
N LYS A 103 -0.74 -18.68 -15.23
CA LYS A 103 -0.53 -20.12 -15.03
C LYS A 103 0.95 -20.50 -14.93
N VAL A 104 1.76 -19.61 -14.36
CA VAL A 104 3.18 -19.89 -14.08
C VAL A 104 3.25 -20.85 -12.89
N GLU A 105 4.00 -21.95 -13.03
CA GLU A 105 4.21 -22.91 -11.96
C GLU A 105 5.13 -22.34 -10.87
N PHE A 106 4.70 -22.43 -9.61
CA PHE A 106 5.46 -21.94 -8.46
C PHE A 106 6.59 -22.89 -8.07
N SER A 107 7.71 -22.78 -8.78
CA SER A 107 8.99 -23.39 -8.39
C SER A 107 9.85 -22.42 -7.57
N VAL A 108 10.85 -22.92 -6.84
CA VAL A 108 11.79 -22.08 -6.07
C VAL A 108 12.44 -20.97 -6.93
N PRO A 109 12.91 -21.24 -8.16
CA PRO A 109 13.42 -20.19 -9.04
C PRO A 109 12.38 -19.13 -9.39
N VAL A 110 11.12 -19.52 -9.63
CA VAL A 110 10.03 -18.59 -9.96
C VAL A 110 9.71 -17.68 -8.78
N VAL A 111 9.68 -18.23 -7.56
CA VAL A 111 9.46 -17.42 -6.34
C VAL A 111 10.61 -16.44 -6.15
N ALA A 112 11.85 -16.86 -6.36
CA ALA A 112 13.02 -15.99 -6.28
C ALA A 112 12.98 -14.86 -7.32
N ILE A 113 12.57 -15.16 -8.56
CA ILE A 113 12.38 -14.17 -9.62
C ILE A 113 11.24 -13.21 -9.27
N GLY A 114 10.07 -13.71 -8.87
CA GLY A 114 8.92 -12.88 -8.50
C GLY A 114 9.23 -11.94 -7.35
N THR A 115 9.93 -12.45 -6.33
CA THR A 115 10.46 -11.64 -5.22
C THR A 115 11.43 -10.57 -5.74
N GLY A 116 12.37 -10.95 -6.61
CA GLY A 116 13.30 -10.01 -7.24
C GLY A 116 12.59 -8.92 -8.03
N ILE A 117 11.52 -9.23 -8.76
CA ILE A 117 10.70 -8.28 -9.51
C ILE A 117 9.98 -7.32 -8.55
N ALA A 118 9.38 -7.82 -7.48
CA ALA A 118 8.71 -6.98 -6.48
C ALA A 118 9.69 -5.94 -5.89
N PHE A 119 10.87 -6.39 -5.44
CA PHE A 119 11.88 -5.47 -4.90
C PHE A 119 12.44 -4.52 -5.96
N ALA A 120 12.68 -4.98 -7.19
CA ALA A 120 13.11 -4.11 -8.28
C ALA A 120 12.06 -3.03 -8.59
N SER A 121 10.78 -3.36 -8.49
CA SER A 121 9.66 -2.43 -8.74
C SER A 121 9.62 -1.29 -7.73
N ILE A 122 10.21 -1.45 -6.54
CA ILE A 122 10.30 -0.34 -5.56
C ILE A 122 11.10 0.85 -6.11
N THR A 123 11.99 0.63 -7.08
CA THR A 123 12.72 1.73 -7.73
C THR A 123 11.84 2.64 -8.58
N LEU A 124 10.63 2.17 -8.97
CA LEU A 124 9.65 2.97 -9.69
C LEU A 124 9.14 4.08 -8.77
N ASP A 125 9.19 5.32 -9.26
CA ASP A 125 8.73 6.51 -8.52
C ASP A 125 7.37 6.35 -7.81
N PRO A 126 6.31 5.77 -8.42
CA PRO A 126 5.03 5.61 -7.72
C PRO A 126 5.08 4.63 -6.54
N ILE A 127 5.84 3.54 -6.65
CA ILE A 127 5.97 2.54 -5.58
C ILE A 127 6.89 3.09 -4.49
N LYS A 128 8.03 3.68 -4.88
CA LYS A 128 8.94 4.39 -3.98
C LYS A 128 8.21 5.44 -3.15
N GLY A 129 7.42 6.30 -3.80
CA GLY A 129 6.61 7.32 -3.13
C GLY A 129 5.62 6.73 -2.14
N THR A 130 4.97 5.62 -2.51
CA THR A 130 4.03 4.92 -1.62
C THR A 130 4.70 4.46 -0.32
N PHE A 131 5.89 3.86 -0.40
CA PHE A 131 6.66 3.49 0.79
C PHE A 131 7.17 4.71 1.56
N TYR A 132 7.62 5.75 0.86
CA TYR A 132 8.16 6.96 1.48
C TYR A 132 7.12 7.68 2.34
N TYR A 133 5.89 7.81 1.84
CA TYR A 133 4.81 8.50 2.54
C TYR A 133 3.94 7.55 3.40
N GLY A 134 4.03 6.24 3.20
CA GLY A 134 3.20 5.24 3.90
C GLY A 134 1.77 5.17 3.36
N GLN A 135 1.59 5.35 2.05
CA GLN A 135 0.28 5.43 1.40
C GLN A 135 -0.41 4.07 1.24
N ILE A 136 -1.73 4.10 1.06
CA ILE A 136 -2.58 2.92 0.85
C ILE A 136 -2.53 2.34 -0.59
N ASN A 137 -1.83 3.01 -1.51
CA ASN A 137 -1.90 2.73 -2.95
C ASN A 137 -1.55 1.28 -3.31
N LEU A 138 -0.63 0.62 -2.60
CA LEU A 138 -0.28 -0.78 -2.88
C LEU A 138 -1.41 -1.75 -2.56
N PHE A 139 -2.22 -1.46 -1.54
CA PHE A 139 -3.42 -2.24 -1.23
C PHE A 139 -4.50 -2.00 -2.27
N LEU A 140 -4.68 -0.76 -2.73
CA LEU A 140 -5.60 -0.45 -3.82
C LEU A 140 -5.20 -1.15 -5.12
N MET A 141 -3.91 -1.11 -5.45
CA MET A 141 -3.36 -1.85 -6.59
C MET A 141 -3.62 -3.36 -6.45
N LEU A 142 -3.45 -3.93 -5.26
CA LEU A 142 -3.78 -5.33 -5.00
C LEU A 142 -5.26 -5.62 -5.23
N LEU A 143 -6.16 -4.81 -4.66
CA LEU A 143 -7.61 -5.01 -4.83
C LEU A 143 -8.02 -4.92 -6.30
N VAL A 144 -7.53 -3.91 -7.03
CA VAL A 144 -7.77 -3.76 -8.48
C VAL A 144 -7.19 -4.95 -9.26
N THR A 145 -6.01 -5.42 -8.89
CA THR A 145 -5.38 -6.59 -9.51
C THR A 145 -6.24 -7.84 -9.31
N LEU A 146 -6.73 -8.08 -8.09
CA LEU A 146 -7.56 -9.23 -7.77
C LEU A 146 -8.95 -9.15 -8.42
N ASP A 147 -9.47 -7.94 -8.68
CA ASP A 147 -10.75 -7.73 -9.36
C ASP A 147 -10.62 -7.94 -10.88
N LEU A 148 -9.56 -7.41 -11.50
CA LEU A 148 -9.41 -7.38 -12.96
C LEU A 148 -8.72 -8.61 -13.55
N LEU A 149 -7.82 -9.27 -12.82
CA LEU A 149 -7.08 -10.42 -13.36
C LEU A 149 -7.94 -11.65 -13.64
N PRO A 150 -8.87 -12.08 -12.77
CA PRO A 150 -9.57 -13.35 -12.99
C PRO A 150 -10.33 -13.36 -14.32
N ALA A 151 -9.98 -14.30 -15.21
CA ALA A 151 -10.60 -14.45 -16.53
C ALA A 151 -12.15 -14.52 -16.53
N LYS A 152 -12.77 -14.89 -15.40
CA LYS A 152 -14.24 -14.91 -15.20
C LYS A 152 -14.93 -13.55 -15.37
N HIS A 153 -14.18 -12.44 -15.34
CA HIS A 153 -14.71 -11.08 -15.53
C HIS A 153 -14.61 -10.57 -16.98
N ARG A 154 -13.88 -11.27 -17.86
CA ARG A 154 -13.56 -10.84 -19.24
C ARG A 154 -14.76 -10.78 -20.20
N GLY A 155 -15.96 -11.15 -19.74
CA GLY A 155 -17.21 -11.15 -20.51
C GLY A 155 -18.36 -10.34 -19.91
N ARG A 156 -18.16 -9.66 -18.77
CA ARG A 156 -19.16 -8.74 -18.19
C ARG A 156 -18.79 -7.29 -18.53
N VAL A 157 -18.68 -7.01 -19.84
CA VAL A 157 -18.79 -5.63 -20.30
C VAL A 157 -20.24 -5.22 -20.08
N TRP A 158 -20.41 -4.11 -19.36
CA TRP A 158 -21.67 -3.53 -18.96
C TRP A 158 -22.60 -3.29 -20.17
N VAL A 159 -23.51 -4.22 -20.43
CA VAL A 159 -24.72 -3.97 -21.23
C VAL A 159 -25.72 -3.28 -20.31
N TRP A 160 -25.47 -2.01 -20.01
CA TRP A 160 -26.37 -1.21 -19.16
C TRP A 160 -26.52 0.22 -19.70
N VAL A 161 -26.63 0.41 -21.01
CA VAL A 161 -27.29 1.59 -21.58
C VAL A 161 -27.90 1.15 -22.93
N TRP A 162 -29.17 1.51 -23.16
CA TRP A 162 -29.95 1.35 -24.41
C TRP A 162 -30.86 0.12 -24.58
N GLN A 163 -31.49 -0.37 -23.52
CA GLN A 163 -32.75 -1.12 -23.64
C GLN A 163 -33.81 -0.48 -22.74
N LEU A 164 -34.35 0.63 -23.20
CA LEU A 164 -35.64 1.15 -22.77
C LEU A 164 -36.45 1.33 -24.06
N ASP A 165 -37.31 0.34 -24.33
CA ASP A 165 -38.51 0.51 -25.15
C ASP A 165 -39.64 0.98 -24.23
#